data_AF-A0A1Y2GNP0-F1
#
_entry.id   AF-A0A1Y2GNP0-F1
#
_cell.length_a   1.000
_cell.length_b   1.000
_cell.length_c   1.000
_cell.angle_alpha   90.00
_cell.angle_beta   90.00
_cell.angle_gamma   90.00
#
_symmetry.space_group_name_H-M   'P 1'
#
loop_
_entity.id
_entity.type
_entity.pdbx_description
1 polymer ?
#
loop_
_entity_poly.entity_id
_entity_poly.type
_entity_poly.pdbx_seq_one_letter_code
_entity_poly.pdbx_strand_id
1 'polypeptide(L)'
;MAISALYGSIKIVRMRSTRRSSFNPVERISEFALKGAIIAMDFLTTADHEKYSIVILAVLFYSKETLSHHIATFSINLDLDDVESGSGALPMQLGNSQLTSNSPTSVFILKALPNIPRAMVYIDEEKITLVTVESPLRFSKHIQATHIHHPPLQLPRKDSSLEYIGLAIGSASDSVFPLISSCAIPPPSPYPESDQTLYLGSDTSDLFRVRIMHKTNTLHYELISSDRPVGRTMIVLARREFISESSLSETSGELLLNIDYLLYSNDYGDGGLIAFKEEEDGVDIYALTNLQNSSPVVDFCVREPLLPGRDSLFLCSGMKSEGSLREVRSGISVVSSGSSGSKLFAGATGLWSIKKRHEDAFESVLVVSFIQSTKLMHVLDGDSLEEIADGWGLSLDQATVHAGRLADNHLFQVNRLGVVIASLDTG
;
A
#
# COMPACT_ATOMS: atom_id res chain seq x y z
N MET A 1 10.49 22.43 -4.15
CA MET A 1 10.39 21.72 -2.86
C MET A 1 10.30 22.75 -1.74
N ALA A 2 9.43 22.54 -0.75
CA ALA A 2 9.39 23.33 0.48
C ALA A 2 9.67 22.40 1.66
N ILE A 3 10.49 22.86 2.60
CA ILE A 3 10.90 22.12 3.79
C ILE A 3 10.63 23.01 5.00
N SER A 4 10.01 22.45 6.03
CA SER A 4 9.74 23.19 7.26
C SER A 4 10.40 22.53 8.45
N ALA A 5 10.82 23.34 9.41
CA ALA A 5 11.08 22.89 10.78
C ALA A 5 9.86 23.20 11.66
N LEU A 6 9.68 22.47 12.76
CA LEU A 6 8.55 22.64 13.69
C LEU A 6 8.38 24.07 14.23
N TYR A 7 9.46 24.86 14.29
CA TYR A 7 9.47 26.23 14.84
C TYR A 7 9.05 27.33 13.85
N GLY A 8 8.32 26.97 12.78
CA GLY A 8 7.71 27.95 11.88
C GLY A 8 8.60 28.44 10.73
N SER A 9 9.86 28.02 10.66
CA SER A 9 10.76 28.36 9.54
C SER A 9 10.50 27.46 8.33
N ILE A 10 10.16 28.06 7.19
CA ILE A 10 9.97 27.39 5.91
C ILE A 10 11.09 27.79 4.96
N LYS A 11 11.78 26.79 4.42
CA LYS A 11 12.82 26.93 3.41
C LYS A 11 12.31 26.44 2.07
N ILE A 12 12.41 27.29 1.04
CA ILE A 12 12.03 26.92 -0.32
C ILE A 12 13.29 26.65 -1.13
N VAL A 13 13.27 25.50 -1.78
CA VAL A 13 14.35 24.99 -2.61
C VAL A 13 13.81 24.74 -4.01
N ARG A 14 14.46 25.35 -5.01
CA ARG A 14 14.25 24.99 -6.41
C ARG A 14 15.13 23.82 -6.78
N MET A 15 14.49 22.82 -7.39
CA MET A 15 15.18 21.66 -7.94
C MET A 15 15.36 21.89 -9.44
N ARG A 16 16.61 21.91 -9.91
CA ARG A 16 16.93 21.97 -11.34
C ARG A 16 17.22 20.57 -11.85
N SER A 17 16.66 20.20 -13.01
CA SER A 17 17.05 18.97 -13.69
C SER A 17 18.40 19.19 -14.37
N THR A 18 19.49 18.85 -13.67
CA THR A 18 20.85 18.95 -14.22
C THR A 18 21.35 17.57 -14.64
N ARG A 19 22.04 17.49 -15.79
CA ARG A 19 22.86 16.31 -16.11
C ARG A 19 23.94 16.18 -15.02
N ARG A 20 24.31 14.94 -14.64
CA ARG A 20 25.13 14.51 -13.48
C ARG A 20 26.48 15.24 -13.20
N SER A 21 26.86 16.28 -13.93
CA SER A 21 28.13 17.00 -13.77
C SER A 21 28.15 18.11 -12.70
N SER A 22 27.00 18.58 -12.21
CA SER A 22 26.93 19.54 -11.10
C SER A 22 26.27 18.91 -9.87
N PHE A 23 27.02 18.77 -8.78
CA PHE A 23 26.56 18.18 -7.51
C PHE A 23 25.66 19.12 -6.68
N ASN A 24 25.27 20.27 -7.23
CA ASN A 24 24.39 21.22 -6.54
C ASN A 24 23.04 21.36 -7.28
N PRO A 25 22.16 20.33 -7.20
CA PRO A 25 20.82 20.37 -7.80
C PRO A 25 19.84 21.28 -7.01
N VAL A 26 20.32 21.89 -5.93
CA VAL A 26 19.56 22.67 -4.94
C VAL A 26 20.02 24.12 -5.01
N GLU A 27 19.16 24.99 -5.49
CA GLU A 27 19.34 26.44 -5.40
C GLU A 27 18.39 26.97 -4.32
N ARG A 28 18.95 27.69 -3.34
CA ARG A 28 18.17 28.29 -2.25
C ARG A 28 17.55 29.59 -2.76
N ILE A 29 16.23 29.62 -2.89
CA ILE A 29 15.51 30.80 -3.38
C ILE A 29 15.11 31.72 -2.24
N SER A 30 14.54 31.18 -1.15
CA SER A 30 14.01 32.02 -0.06
C SER A 30 13.76 31.24 1.24
N GLU A 31 13.74 31.97 2.34
CA GLU A 31 13.32 31.49 3.67
C GLU A 31 12.39 32.53 4.28
N PHE A 32 11.31 32.05 4.90
CA PHE A 32 10.41 32.90 5.67
C PHE A 32 9.96 32.15 6.93
N ALA A 33 9.54 32.90 7.93
CA ALA A 33 9.12 32.35 9.22
C ALA A 33 7.66 32.72 9.51
N LEU A 34 6.90 31.73 9.97
CA LEU A 34 5.57 31.93 10.54
C LEU A 34 5.67 31.89 12.05
N LYS A 35 4.88 32.74 12.71
CA LYS A 35 4.80 32.79 14.17
C LYS A 35 3.90 31.68 14.69
N GLY A 36 4.41 30.45 14.73
CA GLY A 36 3.62 29.29 15.13
C GLY A 36 4.32 27.96 14.96
N ALA A 37 3.57 26.89 15.20
CA ALA A 37 3.99 25.53 14.89
C ALA A 37 3.33 25.08 13.58
N ILE A 38 4.13 24.68 12.61
CA ILE A 38 3.62 24.20 11.31
C ILE A 38 3.18 22.74 11.48
N ILE A 39 1.97 22.44 11.03
CA ILE A 39 1.32 21.13 11.15
C ILE A 39 1.43 20.38 9.83
N ALA A 40 1.02 21.03 8.73
CA ALA A 40 1.03 20.43 7.40
C ALA A 40 1.28 21.50 6.32
N MET A 41 1.83 21.06 5.19
CA MET A 41 2.05 21.89 4.02
C MET A 41 1.75 21.08 2.76
N ASP A 42 1.12 21.71 1.79
CA ASP A 42 0.92 21.11 0.47
C ASP A 42 0.91 22.18 -0.64
N PHE A 43 1.25 21.79 -1.86
CA PHE A 43 1.25 22.69 -3.00
C PHE A 43 -0.08 22.58 -3.75
N LEU A 44 -0.80 23.70 -3.88
CA LEU A 44 -2.07 23.74 -4.60
C LEU A 44 -1.83 23.64 -6.11
N THR A 45 -2.71 22.89 -6.77
CA THR A 45 -2.75 22.81 -8.23
C THR A 45 -3.23 24.14 -8.80
N THR A 46 -2.48 24.71 -9.74
CA THR A 46 -2.87 25.93 -10.46
C THR A 46 -3.53 25.56 -11.79
N ALA A 47 -4.42 26.43 -12.29
CA ALA A 47 -5.03 26.24 -13.61
C ALA A 47 -3.98 26.29 -14.73
N ASP A 48 -4.28 25.67 -15.88
CA ASP A 48 -3.35 25.52 -17.01
C ASP A 48 -2.75 26.83 -17.53
N HIS A 49 -3.46 27.95 -17.39
CA HIS A 49 -2.97 29.28 -17.79
C HIS A 49 -1.92 29.87 -16.83
N GLU A 50 -1.79 29.35 -15.61
CA GLU A 50 -0.85 29.79 -14.56
C GLU A 50 0.33 28.81 -14.39
N LYS A 51 0.33 27.68 -15.12
CA LYS A 51 1.20 26.50 -14.90
C LYS A 51 2.71 26.73 -14.87
N TYR A 52 3.21 27.83 -15.43
CA TYR A 52 4.64 27.97 -15.71
C TYR A 52 5.40 28.95 -14.81
N SER A 53 4.72 29.82 -14.06
CA SER A 53 5.41 30.90 -13.33
C SER A 53 5.10 30.97 -11.83
N ILE A 54 3.92 30.52 -11.38
CA ILE A 54 3.49 30.72 -9.99
C ILE A 54 3.08 29.39 -9.37
N VAL A 55 3.65 29.10 -8.19
CA VAL A 55 3.27 27.97 -7.34
C VAL A 55 2.60 28.50 -6.08
N ILE A 56 1.50 27.88 -5.65
CA ILE A 56 0.80 28.27 -4.42
C ILE A 56 1.08 27.22 -3.34
N LEU A 57 1.72 27.63 -2.25
CA LEU A 57 1.96 26.81 -1.07
C LEU A 57 0.87 27.09 -0.03
N ALA A 58 0.12 26.06 0.34
CA ALA A 58 -0.79 26.10 1.48
C ALA A 58 -0.06 25.60 2.73
N VAL A 59 -0.19 26.34 3.83
CA VAL A 59 0.44 26.02 5.11
C VAL A 59 -0.62 26.04 6.20
N LEU A 60 -0.76 24.91 6.88
CA LEU A 60 -1.56 24.78 8.08
C LEU A 60 -0.65 24.90 9.31
N PHE A 61 -0.94 25.86 10.18
CA PHE A 61 -0.13 26.11 11.37
C PHE A 61 -0.98 26.52 12.57
N TYR A 62 -0.46 26.24 13.76
CA TYR A 62 -1.01 26.73 15.02
C TYR A 62 -0.32 28.06 15.40
N SER A 63 -1.09 29.14 15.47
CA SER A 63 -0.59 30.45 15.86
C SER A 63 -0.56 30.57 17.39
N LYS A 64 0.63 30.87 17.94
CA LYS A 64 0.79 31.09 19.38
C LYS A 64 0.15 32.40 19.85
N GLU A 65 -0.03 33.37 18.95
CA GLU A 65 -0.57 34.68 19.29
C GLU A 65 -2.11 34.62 19.43
N THR A 66 -2.78 33.92 18.52
CA THR A 66 -4.25 33.79 18.52
C THR A 66 -4.74 32.53 19.22
N LEU A 67 -3.83 31.64 19.63
CA LEU A 67 -4.12 30.32 20.21
C LEU A 67 -5.08 29.49 19.37
N SER A 68 -4.97 29.62 18.04
CA SER A 68 -5.87 28.97 17.09
C SER A 68 -5.13 28.47 15.87
N HIS A 69 -5.76 27.52 15.16
CA HIS A 69 -5.25 26.99 13.91
C HIS A 69 -5.59 27.95 12.75
N HIS A 70 -4.65 28.13 11.83
CA HIS A 70 -4.79 28.98 10.65
C HIS A 70 -4.31 28.27 9.40
N ILE A 71 -4.97 28.54 8.28
CA ILE A 71 -4.48 28.18 6.94
C ILE A 71 -4.01 29.47 6.26
N ALA A 72 -2.73 29.50 5.88
CA ALA A 72 -2.17 30.56 5.07
C ALA A 72 -1.74 30.03 3.69
N THR A 73 -1.95 30.84 2.65
CA THR A 73 -1.52 30.54 1.29
C THR A 73 -0.46 31.52 0.83
N PHE A 74 0.58 31.03 0.16
CA PHE A 74 1.72 31.83 -0.32
C PHE A 74 1.92 31.61 -1.81
N SER A 75 1.99 32.68 -2.60
CA SER A 75 2.44 32.59 -4.00
C SER A 75 3.95 32.67 -4.04
N ILE A 76 4.56 31.74 -4.77
CA ILE A 76 5.98 31.68 -5.05
C ILE A 76 6.12 31.83 -6.55
N ASN A 77 6.69 32.95 -6.99
CA ASN A 77 7.01 33.16 -8.39
C ASN A 77 8.37 32.52 -8.68
N LEU A 78 8.41 31.63 -9.67
CA LEU A 78 9.61 30.93 -10.09
C LEU A 78 10.42 31.79 -11.07
N ASP A 79 9.81 32.64 -11.89
CA ASP A 79 10.51 33.32 -13.00
C ASP A 79 11.35 34.53 -12.58
N LEU A 80 11.23 34.99 -11.33
CA LEU A 80 12.01 36.10 -10.80
C LEU A 80 13.40 35.62 -10.35
N ASP A 81 14.34 35.57 -11.29
CA ASP A 81 15.78 35.55 -10.99
C ASP A 81 16.23 36.98 -10.59
N ASP A 82 15.72 37.51 -9.48
CA ASP A 82 16.19 38.80 -8.92
C ASP A 82 17.56 38.61 -8.24
N VAL A 83 18.58 38.37 -9.07
CA VAL A 83 19.99 38.16 -8.65
C VAL A 83 20.65 39.49 -8.26
N GLU A 84 20.13 40.65 -8.68
CA GLU A 84 20.78 41.95 -8.48
C GLU A 84 20.40 42.66 -7.16
N SER A 85 19.38 42.22 -6.43
CA SER A 85 18.90 42.92 -5.22
C SER A 85 19.21 42.21 -3.89
N GLY A 86 19.76 41.00 -3.90
CA GLY A 86 19.97 40.20 -2.68
C GLY A 86 18.67 39.83 -1.94
N SER A 87 17.50 40.21 -2.48
CA SER A 87 16.19 39.76 -2.05
C SER A 87 15.66 38.78 -3.09
N GLY A 88 16.07 37.52 -2.98
CA GLY A 88 15.43 36.43 -3.74
C GLY A 88 13.91 36.52 -3.55
N ALA A 89 13.14 36.27 -4.61
CA ALA A 89 11.69 36.46 -4.64
C ALA A 89 11.02 35.90 -3.37
N LEU A 90 10.71 36.79 -2.42
CA LEU A 90 10.13 36.41 -1.15
C LEU A 90 8.71 35.90 -1.42
N PRO A 91 8.31 34.77 -0.81
CA PRO A 91 6.94 34.27 -0.93
C PRO A 91 5.97 35.36 -0.49
N MET A 92 5.02 35.69 -1.37
CA MET A 92 3.99 36.68 -1.06
C MET A 92 2.81 35.95 -0.42
N GLN A 93 2.43 36.36 0.79
CA GLN A 93 1.24 35.84 1.44
C GLN A 93 0.00 36.31 0.69
N LEU A 94 -0.81 35.37 0.22
CA LEU A 94 -2.05 35.61 -0.53
C LEU A 94 -3.24 35.74 0.42
N GLY A 95 -3.43 34.72 1.26
CA GLY A 95 -4.58 34.64 2.14
C GLY A 95 -4.19 34.06 3.49
N ASN A 96 -4.97 34.42 4.51
CA ASN A 96 -4.92 33.80 5.82
C ASN A 96 -6.35 33.65 6.33
N SER A 97 -6.71 32.44 6.78
CA SER A 97 -8.00 32.19 7.40
C SER A 97 -7.84 31.40 8.69
N GLN A 98 -8.56 31.85 9.72
CA GLN A 98 -8.66 31.14 10.98
C GLN A 98 -9.61 29.95 10.82
N LEU A 99 -9.23 28.80 11.37
CA LEU A 99 -10.08 27.63 11.49
C LEU A 99 -11.04 27.78 12.68
N THR A 100 -12.27 27.29 12.57
CA THR A 100 -13.32 27.46 13.58
C THR A 100 -12.87 27.01 14.98
N SER A 101 -13.20 27.80 16.01
CA SER A 101 -12.40 28.01 17.23
C SER A 101 -12.69 27.11 18.44
N ASN A 102 -13.34 25.95 18.33
CA ASN A 102 -13.97 25.35 19.51
C ASN A 102 -13.45 24.00 20.01
N SER A 103 -12.29 23.53 19.58
CA SER A 103 -11.66 22.39 20.24
C SER A 103 -10.13 22.42 20.14
N PRO A 104 -9.41 22.05 21.21
CA PRO A 104 -7.97 21.81 21.19
C PRO A 104 -7.60 20.48 20.50
N THR A 105 -8.53 19.91 19.73
CA THR A 105 -8.40 18.57 19.19
C THR A 105 -7.45 18.53 17.99
N SER A 106 -6.64 17.48 17.97
CA SER A 106 -5.39 17.33 17.25
C SER A 106 -5.48 16.15 16.29
N VAL A 107 -5.72 16.42 15.01
CA VAL A 107 -4.94 15.94 13.85
C VAL A 107 -5.46 16.76 12.68
N PHE A 108 -4.57 17.37 11.90
CA PHE A 108 -5.00 18.01 10.66
C PHE A 108 -4.15 17.61 9.46
N ILE A 109 -4.72 16.73 8.64
CA ILE A 109 -4.23 16.43 7.31
C ILE A 109 -4.61 17.62 6.42
N LEU A 110 -3.63 18.17 5.71
CA LEU A 110 -3.86 19.14 4.63
C LEU A 110 -3.48 18.48 3.31
N LYS A 111 -4.40 18.48 2.35
CA LYS A 111 -4.14 17.94 1.00
C LYS A 111 -4.68 18.86 -0.10
N ALA A 112 -3.83 19.16 -1.07
CA ALA A 112 -4.21 19.84 -2.30
C ALA A 112 -4.98 18.89 -3.22
N LEU A 113 -5.95 19.43 -3.97
CA LEU A 113 -6.75 18.63 -4.90
C LEU A 113 -6.18 18.78 -6.33
N PRO A 114 -5.79 17.68 -7.00
CA PRO A 114 -5.26 17.74 -8.36
C PRO A 114 -6.32 18.05 -9.42
N ASN A 115 -7.56 17.53 -9.27
CA ASN A 115 -8.62 17.75 -10.26
C ASN A 115 -9.35 19.09 -10.08
N ILE A 116 -9.24 19.70 -8.90
CA ILE A 116 -9.91 20.96 -8.55
C ILE A 116 -8.84 22.04 -8.31
N PRO A 117 -8.63 22.97 -9.26
CA PRO A 117 -7.58 23.97 -9.14
C PRO A 117 -7.81 24.89 -7.94
N ARG A 118 -6.73 25.28 -7.28
CA ARG A 118 -6.71 26.21 -6.13
C ARG A 118 -7.61 25.76 -4.98
N ALA A 119 -7.84 24.45 -4.85
CA ALA A 119 -8.60 23.86 -3.77
C ALA A 119 -7.75 22.93 -2.92
N MET A 120 -8.13 22.84 -1.66
CA MET A 120 -7.53 21.95 -0.67
C MET A 120 -8.59 21.43 0.27
N VAL A 121 -8.30 20.30 0.88
CA VAL A 121 -9.09 19.75 1.98
C VAL A 121 -8.22 19.78 3.22
N TYR A 122 -8.82 20.19 4.33
CA TYR A 122 -8.31 19.85 5.64
C TYR A 122 -9.28 18.92 6.36
N ILE A 123 -8.73 17.99 7.11
CA ILE A 123 -9.47 17.02 7.91
C ILE A 123 -9.15 17.32 9.35
N ASP A 124 -10.16 17.42 10.20
CA ASP A 124 -9.99 17.50 11.65
C ASP A 124 -10.48 16.20 12.31
N GLU A 125 -10.50 16.13 13.63
CA GLU A 125 -10.96 14.91 14.33
C GLU A 125 -12.45 14.60 14.11
N GLU A 126 -13.26 15.60 13.75
CA GLU A 126 -14.71 15.51 13.73
C GLU A 126 -15.31 15.62 12.32
N LYS A 127 -14.64 16.33 11.40
CA LYS A 127 -15.17 16.74 10.12
C LYS A 127 -14.09 16.95 9.06
N ILE A 128 -14.52 16.90 7.81
CA ILE A 128 -13.73 17.18 6.62
C ILE A 128 -14.26 18.47 6.00
N THR A 129 -13.37 19.41 5.68
CA THR A 129 -13.77 20.69 5.09
C THR A 129 -12.99 20.97 3.81
N LEU A 130 -13.73 21.26 2.73
CA LEU A 130 -13.18 21.76 1.49
C LEU A 130 -12.96 23.28 1.59
N VAL A 131 -11.78 23.73 1.17
CA VAL A 131 -11.43 25.14 1.08
C VAL A 131 -11.00 25.48 -0.34
N THR A 132 -11.69 26.43 -0.95
CA THR A 132 -11.32 26.99 -2.26
C THR A 132 -10.66 28.35 -2.08
N VAL A 133 -9.61 28.61 -2.86
CA VAL A 133 -8.82 29.85 -2.80
C VAL A 133 -9.15 30.70 -4.02
N GLU A 134 -10.06 31.65 -3.82
CA GLU A 134 -10.38 32.64 -4.84
C GLU A 134 -9.34 33.76 -4.83
N SER A 135 -8.77 34.04 -5.99
CA SER A 135 -7.91 35.19 -6.22
C SER A 135 -8.41 35.92 -7.46
N PRO A 136 -8.41 37.25 -7.45
CA PRO A 136 -8.62 37.99 -8.68
C PRO A 136 -7.47 37.71 -9.66
N LEU A 137 -7.82 37.76 -10.94
CA LEU A 137 -7.10 37.30 -12.13
C LEU A 137 -5.68 37.88 -12.34
N ARG A 138 -5.17 38.73 -11.45
CA ARG A 138 -3.80 39.25 -11.47
C ARG A 138 -3.26 39.43 -10.05
N PHE A 139 -2.13 38.78 -9.75
CA PHE A 139 -1.35 38.98 -8.53
C PHE A 139 -0.76 40.40 -8.50
N SER A 140 -1.52 41.36 -8.02
CA SER A 140 -1.02 42.67 -7.61
C SER A 140 -0.57 42.57 -6.15
N LYS A 141 0.49 43.29 -5.77
CA LYS A 141 1.04 43.35 -4.39
C LYS A 141 0.01 43.71 -3.30
N HIS A 142 -1.20 44.13 -3.68
CA HIS A 142 -2.21 44.70 -2.80
C HIS A 142 -3.51 43.87 -2.75
N ILE A 143 -3.59 42.72 -3.44
CA ILE A 143 -4.82 41.93 -3.45
C ILE A 143 -4.65 40.64 -2.66
N GLN A 144 -5.46 40.50 -1.61
CA GLN A 144 -5.54 39.31 -0.79
C GLN A 144 -6.47 38.28 -1.44
N ALA A 145 -6.06 37.01 -1.45
CA ALA A 145 -6.91 35.90 -1.81
C ALA A 145 -7.88 35.58 -0.67
N THR A 146 -9.10 35.23 -1.01
CA THR A 146 -10.15 34.85 -0.06
C THR A 146 -10.23 33.33 0.04
N HIS A 147 -10.14 32.81 1.25
CA HIS A 147 -10.37 31.39 1.53
C HIS A 147 -11.88 31.19 1.78
N ILE A 148 -12.52 30.41 0.91
CA ILE A 148 -13.94 30.05 1.05
C ILE A 148 -13.98 28.65 1.67
N HIS A 149 -14.53 28.56 2.88
CA HIS A 149 -14.77 27.30 3.56
C HIS A 149 -16.18 26.80 3.20
N HIS A 150 -16.25 25.67 2.51
CA HIS A 150 -17.51 25.04 2.15
C HIS A 150 -18.11 24.30 3.37
N PRO A 151 -19.42 23.97 3.35
CA PRO A 151 -20.05 23.23 4.44
C PRO A 151 -19.29 21.94 4.78
N PRO A 152 -18.91 21.74 6.05
CA PRO A 152 -18.11 20.59 6.43
C PRO A 152 -18.93 19.29 6.41
N LEU A 153 -18.26 18.19 6.10
CA LEU A 153 -18.82 16.84 6.21
C LEU A 153 -18.39 16.21 7.53
N GLN A 154 -19.34 15.84 8.38
CA GLN A 154 -19.06 15.18 9.66
C GLN A 154 -18.56 13.75 9.44
N LEU A 155 -17.50 13.36 10.15
CA LEU A 155 -17.00 11.99 10.18
C LEU A 155 -17.98 11.07 10.93
N PRO A 156 -18.13 9.80 10.50
CA PRO A 156 -18.97 8.84 11.20
C PRO A 156 -18.39 8.53 12.59
N ARG A 157 -19.25 8.35 13.59
CA ARG A 157 -18.84 7.90 14.93
C ARG A 157 -18.89 6.39 15.01
N LYS A 158 -17.97 5.78 15.77
CA LYS A 158 -17.96 4.33 16.04
C LYS A 158 -18.41 4.10 17.48
N ASP A 159 -19.28 3.11 17.69
CA ASP A 159 -19.72 2.71 19.03
C ASP A 159 -18.53 2.11 19.80
N SER A 160 -18.26 2.63 21.00
CA SER A 160 -17.13 2.21 21.86
C SER A 160 -17.31 0.84 22.51
N SER A 161 -18.37 0.10 22.17
CA SER A 161 -18.64 -1.22 22.73
C SER A 161 -17.76 -2.27 22.04
N LEU A 162 -16.68 -2.67 22.75
CA LEU A 162 -15.78 -3.79 22.48
C LEU A 162 -14.50 -3.42 21.72
N GLU A 163 -13.48 -2.95 22.44
CA GLU A 163 -12.07 -3.28 22.13
C GLU A 163 -11.07 -2.88 23.23
N TYR A 164 -11.43 -1.98 24.16
CA TYR A 164 -10.62 -1.70 25.35
C TYR A 164 -10.89 -2.71 26.47
N ILE A 165 -10.34 -3.92 26.37
CA ILE A 165 -10.17 -4.79 27.55
C ILE A 165 -9.02 -4.23 28.38
N GLY A 166 -9.35 -3.37 29.35
CA GLY A 166 -8.42 -2.89 30.36
C GLY A 166 -8.94 -1.63 31.06
N LEU A 167 -9.64 -1.82 32.17
CA LEU A 167 -10.19 -0.79 33.09
C LEU A 167 -11.46 -0.06 32.61
N ALA A 168 -12.57 -0.79 32.55
CA ALA A 168 -13.89 -0.18 32.54
C ALA A 168 -14.29 0.26 33.96
N ILE A 169 -14.25 1.56 34.23
CA ILE A 169 -15.05 2.21 35.28
C ILE A 169 -15.90 3.29 34.61
N GLY A 170 -17.22 3.04 34.49
CA GLY A 170 -18.24 4.08 34.45
C GLY A 170 -18.81 4.52 33.08
N SER A 171 -20.08 4.15 32.88
CA SER A 171 -21.22 4.90 32.29
C SER A 171 -21.13 5.63 30.94
N ALA A 172 -22.20 5.39 30.15
CA ALA A 172 -22.59 5.98 28.86
C ALA A 172 -21.77 5.50 27.65
N SER A 173 -22.47 5.05 26.60
CA SER A 173 -21.90 4.67 25.30
C SER A 173 -21.35 5.91 24.61
N ASP A 174 -20.16 6.36 25.00
CA ASP A 174 -19.47 7.46 24.34
C ASP A 174 -18.96 6.96 22.99
N SER A 175 -19.70 7.28 21.93
CA SER A 175 -19.27 7.05 20.56
C SER A 175 -18.09 7.99 20.25
N VAL A 176 -16.95 7.41 19.86
CA VAL A 176 -15.70 8.15 19.63
C VAL A 176 -15.53 8.36 18.12
N PHE A 177 -15.00 9.52 17.73
CA PHE A 177 -14.63 9.75 16.33
C PHE A 177 -13.36 8.96 15.99
N PRO A 178 -13.35 8.17 14.89
CA PRO A 178 -12.15 7.49 14.45
C PRO A 178 -11.11 8.53 14.00
N LEU A 179 -9.87 8.40 14.46
CA LEU A 179 -8.83 9.36 14.12
C LEU A 179 -8.34 9.07 12.70
N ILE A 180 -8.59 10.00 11.77
CA ILE A 180 -8.05 9.87 10.42
C ILE A 180 -6.55 10.10 10.45
N SER A 181 -5.80 9.05 10.17
CA SER A 181 -4.34 9.00 10.31
C SER A 181 -3.63 9.20 8.97
N SER A 182 -4.30 8.87 7.87
CA SER A 182 -3.69 8.85 6.55
C SER A 182 -4.67 9.25 5.46
N CYS A 183 -4.14 9.85 4.39
CA CYS A 183 -4.91 10.26 3.23
C CYS A 183 -4.12 10.01 1.95
N ALA A 184 -4.77 9.43 0.95
CA ALA A 184 -4.23 9.24 -0.38
C ALA A 184 -5.17 9.78 -1.45
N ILE A 185 -4.57 10.33 -2.49
CA ILE A 185 -5.27 10.92 -3.62
C ILE A 185 -4.84 10.15 -4.89
N PRO A 186 -5.79 9.67 -5.70
CA PRO A 186 -5.50 9.08 -7.01
C PRO A 186 -4.79 10.07 -7.94
N PRO A 187 -4.05 9.56 -8.94
CA PRO A 187 -3.51 10.39 -10.00
C PRO A 187 -4.59 11.30 -10.62
N PRO A 188 -4.22 12.52 -11.09
CA PRO A 188 -5.15 13.42 -11.73
C PRO A 188 -5.89 12.75 -12.88
N SER A 189 -7.18 13.01 -12.99
CA SER A 189 -7.96 12.54 -14.13
C SER A 189 -7.51 13.26 -15.41
N PRO A 190 -7.51 12.59 -16.57
CA PRO A 190 -7.25 13.24 -17.85
C PRO A 190 -8.37 14.23 -18.24
N TYR A 191 -9.55 14.14 -17.62
CA TYR A 191 -10.68 15.00 -17.92
C TYR A 191 -10.66 16.28 -17.08
N PRO A 192 -10.78 17.46 -17.72
CA PRO A 192 -10.87 18.72 -17.01
C PRO A 192 -12.14 18.78 -16.16
N GLU A 193 -12.07 19.45 -15.00
CA GLU A 193 -13.22 19.66 -14.11
C GLU A 193 -13.87 18.36 -13.60
N SER A 194 -13.07 17.29 -13.50
CA SER A 194 -13.50 16.01 -12.93
C SER A 194 -13.65 16.08 -11.42
N ASP A 195 -14.51 15.23 -10.89
CA ASP A 195 -14.65 15.06 -9.45
C ASP A 195 -13.37 14.50 -8.84
N GLN A 196 -13.17 14.79 -7.56
CA GLN A 196 -11.98 14.38 -6.83
C GLN A 196 -12.31 13.24 -5.86
N THR A 197 -11.59 12.13 -5.97
CA THR A 197 -11.66 11.03 -4.99
C THR A 197 -10.51 11.17 -3.98
N LEU A 198 -10.79 10.87 -2.71
CA LEU A 198 -9.81 10.76 -1.64
C LEU A 198 -10.06 9.45 -0.89
N TYR A 199 -8.98 8.77 -0.52
CA TYR A 199 -9.00 7.62 0.38
C TYR A 199 -8.47 8.06 1.75
N LEU A 200 -9.20 7.72 2.81
CA LEU A 200 -8.86 8.07 4.19
C LEU A 200 -8.77 6.80 5.02
N GLY A 201 -7.67 6.64 5.76
CA GLY A 201 -7.46 5.53 6.69
C GLY A 201 -7.55 6.04 8.12
N SER A 202 -8.26 5.32 8.98
CA SER A 202 -8.34 5.61 10.40
C SER A 202 -7.37 4.80 11.25
N ASP A 203 -7.19 5.21 12.50
CA ASP A 203 -6.46 4.45 13.51
C ASP A 203 -7.21 3.22 14.05
N THR A 204 -8.50 3.08 13.71
CA THR A 204 -9.41 1.98 14.02
C THR A 204 -9.54 0.97 12.87
N SER A 205 -8.61 1.00 11.91
CA SER A 205 -8.59 0.10 10.75
C SER A 205 -9.78 0.27 9.78
N ASP A 206 -10.41 1.44 9.79
CA ASP A 206 -11.47 1.77 8.85
C ASP A 206 -10.88 2.52 7.65
N LEU A 207 -11.34 2.17 6.45
CA LEU A 207 -10.99 2.82 5.20
C LEU A 207 -12.23 3.48 4.59
N PHE A 208 -12.13 4.78 4.35
CA PHE A 208 -13.19 5.59 3.78
C PHE A 208 -12.81 6.08 2.38
N ARG A 209 -13.83 6.19 1.52
CA ARG A 209 -13.78 6.94 0.27
C ARG A 209 -14.54 8.24 0.45
N VAL A 210 -13.92 9.35 0.06
CA VAL A 210 -14.56 10.65 -0.02
C VAL A 210 -14.55 11.12 -1.46
N ARG A 211 -15.73 11.41 -2.01
CA ARG A 211 -15.92 12.00 -3.33
C ARG A 211 -16.28 13.46 -3.19
N ILE A 212 -15.53 14.33 -3.84
CA ILE A 212 -15.75 15.77 -3.87
C ILE A 212 -16.25 16.13 -5.26
N MET A 213 -17.49 16.60 -5.30
CA MET A 213 -18.16 16.99 -6.53
C MET A 213 -17.69 18.37 -6.94
N HIS A 214 -17.01 18.50 -8.08
CA HIS A 214 -16.38 19.77 -8.48
C HIS A 214 -17.40 20.89 -8.69
N LYS A 215 -18.54 20.58 -9.33
CA LYS A 215 -19.56 21.58 -9.72
C LYS A 215 -20.35 22.12 -8.54
N THR A 216 -20.62 21.29 -7.54
CA THR A 216 -21.46 21.64 -6.38
C THR A 216 -20.64 21.96 -5.14
N ASN A 217 -19.32 21.66 -5.15
CA ASN A 217 -18.44 21.73 -3.98
C ASN A 217 -18.98 20.92 -2.78
N THR A 218 -19.73 19.84 -3.05
CA THR A 218 -20.27 18.96 -2.02
C THR A 218 -19.38 17.74 -1.83
N LEU A 219 -19.29 17.28 -0.59
CA LEU A 219 -18.53 16.09 -0.21
C LEU A 219 -19.48 14.94 0.11
N HIS A 220 -19.19 13.76 -0.41
CA HIS A 220 -19.86 12.50 -0.09
C HIS A 220 -18.85 11.54 0.51
N TYR A 221 -19.20 10.88 1.62
CA TYR A 221 -18.38 9.85 2.24
C TYR A 221 -19.01 8.47 2.06
N GLU A 222 -18.17 7.45 2.08
CA GLU A 222 -18.54 6.04 2.03
C GLU A 222 -17.50 5.22 2.80
N LEU A 223 -17.96 4.27 3.63
CA LEU A 223 -17.11 3.30 4.29
C LEU A 223 -16.85 2.13 3.32
N ILE A 224 -15.59 1.90 2.96
CA ILE A 224 -15.21 0.81 2.05
C ILE A 224 -14.94 -0.48 2.83
N SER A 225 -14.20 -0.40 3.94
CA SER A 225 -13.79 -1.57 4.73
C SER A 225 -13.48 -1.19 6.17
N SER A 226 -13.77 -2.09 7.11
CA SER A 226 -13.47 -1.96 8.55
C SER A 226 -12.42 -2.96 9.06
N ASP A 227 -12.05 -3.92 8.22
CA ASP A 227 -11.32 -5.13 8.67
C ASP A 227 -9.83 -5.09 8.30
N ARG A 228 -9.36 -3.98 7.71
CA ARG A 228 -7.99 -3.85 7.26
C ARG A 228 -7.32 -2.66 7.94
N PRO A 229 -6.24 -2.87 8.72
CA PRO A 229 -5.48 -1.78 9.27
C PRO A 229 -4.94 -0.90 8.14
N VAL A 230 -5.44 0.31 8.02
CA VAL A 230 -4.91 1.32 7.10
C VAL A 230 -4.52 2.53 7.94
N GLY A 231 -3.51 2.35 8.76
CA GLY A 231 -3.35 3.13 9.97
C GLY A 231 -2.38 4.30 9.91
N ARG A 232 -1.55 4.45 8.85
CA ARG A 232 -0.47 5.47 8.89
C ARG A 232 -0.06 6.09 7.58
N THR A 233 0.26 5.30 6.55
CA THR A 233 0.64 5.86 5.25
C THR A 233 -0.05 5.14 4.11
N MET A 234 -0.44 5.92 3.12
CA MET A 234 -1.19 5.48 1.97
C MET A 234 -0.73 6.25 0.74
N ILE A 235 -0.70 5.56 -0.39
CA ILE A 235 -0.50 6.17 -1.70
C ILE A 235 -1.26 5.37 -2.75
N VAL A 236 -2.00 6.06 -3.62
CA VAL A 236 -2.58 5.44 -4.81
C VAL A 236 -1.51 5.42 -5.88
N LEU A 237 -1.07 4.22 -6.27
CA LEU A 237 0.01 4.03 -7.23
C LEU A 237 -0.45 4.27 -8.67
N ALA A 238 -1.67 3.82 -8.99
CA ALA A 238 -2.24 3.91 -10.31
C ALA A 238 -3.76 3.90 -10.24
N ARG A 239 -4.38 4.55 -11.23
CA ARG A 239 -5.81 4.49 -11.54
C ARG A 239 -5.96 3.95 -12.96
N ARG A 240 -6.87 3.00 -13.16
CA ARG A 240 -7.24 2.49 -14.49
C ARG A 240 -8.74 2.63 -14.68
N GLU A 241 -9.14 3.36 -15.71
CA GLU A 241 -10.53 3.49 -16.13
C GLU A 241 -10.93 2.33 -17.06
N PHE A 242 -12.17 1.85 -16.91
CA PHE A 242 -12.79 0.85 -17.79
C PHE A 242 -14.29 1.12 -17.92
N ILE A 243 -14.90 0.61 -18.99
CA ILE A 243 -16.34 0.75 -19.24
C ILE A 243 -17.04 -0.47 -18.65
N SER A 244 -18.13 -0.25 -17.92
CA SER A 244 -18.94 -1.34 -17.35
C SER A 244 -19.52 -2.23 -18.45
N GLU A 245 -19.45 -3.56 -18.30
CA GLU A 245 -19.93 -4.52 -19.31
C GLU A 245 -21.45 -4.45 -19.52
N SER A 246 -22.21 -4.07 -18.49
CA SER A 246 -23.67 -3.81 -18.54
C SER A 246 -24.05 -2.60 -19.40
N SER A 247 -23.14 -1.62 -19.56
CA SER A 247 -23.35 -0.40 -20.35
C SER A 247 -23.16 -0.61 -21.86
N LEU A 248 -22.83 -1.82 -22.29
CA LEU A 248 -22.79 -2.21 -23.71
C LEU A 248 -24.21 -2.47 -24.30
N SER A 249 -25.26 -2.33 -23.49
CA SER A 249 -26.65 -2.33 -23.98
C SER A 249 -27.04 -0.92 -24.45
N GLU A 250 -27.54 -0.80 -25.69
CA GLU A 250 -27.75 0.46 -26.45
C GLU A 250 -28.63 1.55 -25.77
N THR A 251 -29.15 1.30 -24.57
CA THR A 251 -30.10 2.16 -23.84
C THR A 251 -29.52 2.82 -22.59
N SER A 252 -28.34 2.39 -22.12
CA SER A 252 -27.70 2.94 -20.92
C SER A 252 -26.40 3.61 -21.32
N GLY A 253 -26.19 4.88 -20.96
CA GLY A 253 -24.95 5.59 -21.29
C GLY A 253 -23.70 4.87 -20.78
N GLU A 254 -22.56 5.09 -21.44
CA GLU A 254 -21.27 4.50 -21.06
C GLU A 254 -20.95 4.84 -19.59
N LEU A 255 -20.98 3.83 -18.72
CA LEU A 255 -20.62 4.00 -17.31
C LEU A 255 -19.12 3.73 -17.16
N LEU A 256 -18.37 4.79 -16.90
CA LEU A 256 -16.93 4.73 -16.62
C LEU A 256 -16.69 4.37 -15.15
N LEU A 257 -16.02 3.25 -14.93
CA LEU A 257 -15.62 2.73 -13.62
C LEU A 257 -14.10 2.77 -13.48
N ASN A 258 -13.63 2.84 -12.23
CA ASN A 258 -12.20 2.93 -11.92
C ASN A 258 -11.69 1.69 -11.18
N ILE A 259 -10.43 1.33 -11.44
CA ILE A 259 -9.63 0.46 -10.59
C ILE A 259 -8.47 1.26 -10.01
N ASP A 260 -8.47 1.44 -8.69
CA ASP A 260 -7.43 2.15 -7.96
C ASP A 260 -6.55 1.18 -7.19
N TYR A 261 -5.25 1.25 -7.42
CA TYR A 261 -4.24 0.44 -6.73
C TYR A 261 -3.67 1.23 -5.55
N LEU A 262 -4.11 0.89 -4.34
CA LEU A 262 -3.68 1.54 -3.12
C LEU A 262 -2.59 0.72 -2.43
N LEU A 263 -1.43 1.33 -2.28
CA LEU A 263 -0.36 0.87 -1.41
C LEU A 263 -0.53 1.52 -0.05
N TYR A 264 -0.62 0.72 0.99
CA TYR A 264 -0.62 1.20 2.37
C TYR A 264 0.47 0.53 3.18
N SER A 265 0.95 1.25 4.20
CA SER A 265 1.88 0.73 5.19
C SER A 265 1.47 1.21 6.57
N ASN A 266 1.58 0.30 7.52
CA ASN A 266 1.26 0.52 8.92
C ASN A 266 2.54 0.58 9.75
N ASP A 267 2.54 1.38 10.82
CA ASP A 267 3.70 1.45 11.74
C ASP A 267 3.74 0.23 12.70
N TYR A 268 2.57 -0.37 12.97
CA TYR A 268 2.37 -1.42 13.97
C TYR A 268 1.87 -2.75 13.40
N GLY A 269 1.80 -2.89 12.08
CA GLY A 269 1.24 -4.05 11.41
C GLY A 269 1.77 -4.17 9.98
N ASP A 270 1.39 -5.25 9.31
CA ASP A 270 1.74 -5.44 7.90
C ASP A 270 1.11 -4.35 7.03
N GLY A 271 1.84 -3.95 5.99
CA GLY A 271 1.28 -3.14 4.91
C GLY A 271 0.75 -4.03 3.79
N GLY A 272 0.28 -3.42 2.70
CA GLY A 272 -0.15 -4.21 1.56
C GLY A 272 -0.45 -3.38 0.34
N LEU A 273 -0.62 -4.08 -0.77
CA LEU A 273 -1.14 -3.56 -2.02
C LEU A 273 -2.55 -4.12 -2.22
N ILE A 274 -3.52 -3.23 -2.35
CA ILE A 274 -4.92 -3.58 -2.57
C ILE A 274 -5.44 -2.86 -3.81
N ALA A 275 -6.36 -3.49 -4.52
CA ALA A 275 -7.07 -2.88 -5.63
C ALA A 275 -8.54 -2.67 -5.25
N PHE A 276 -9.01 -1.43 -5.44
CA PHE A 276 -10.43 -1.09 -5.39
C PHE A 276 -10.96 -1.11 -6.80
N LYS A 277 -11.88 -2.02 -7.10
CA LYS A 277 -12.62 -2.03 -8.36
C LYS A 277 -13.99 -1.44 -8.10
N GLU A 278 -14.28 -0.29 -8.70
CA GLU A 278 -15.62 0.29 -8.68
C GLU A 278 -16.54 -0.60 -9.52
N GLU A 279 -17.71 -0.90 -8.98
CA GLU A 279 -18.81 -1.62 -9.62
C GLU A 279 -20.08 -0.74 -9.55
N GLU A 280 -21.14 -1.13 -10.26
CA GLU A 280 -22.41 -0.37 -10.26
C GLU A 280 -23.03 -0.25 -8.85
N ASP A 281 -22.94 -1.33 -8.07
CA ASP A 281 -23.56 -1.45 -6.75
C ASP A 281 -22.59 -1.19 -5.58
N GLY A 282 -21.33 -0.81 -5.84
CA GLY A 282 -20.36 -0.57 -4.77
C GLY A 282 -18.89 -0.64 -5.19
N VAL A 283 -18.07 -1.21 -4.30
CA VAL A 283 -16.62 -1.35 -4.49
C VAL A 283 -16.16 -2.73 -4.05
N ASP A 284 -15.57 -3.46 -4.98
CA ASP A 284 -14.87 -4.70 -4.67
C ASP A 284 -13.43 -4.43 -4.26
N ILE A 285 -12.94 -5.18 -3.26
CA ILE A 285 -11.59 -5.02 -2.72
C ILE A 285 -10.79 -6.31 -2.93
N TYR A 286 -9.74 -6.21 -3.74
CA TYR A 286 -8.83 -7.32 -4.00
C TYR A 286 -7.52 -7.12 -3.24
N ALA A 287 -7.12 -8.09 -2.42
CA ALA A 287 -5.78 -8.11 -1.82
C ALA A 287 -4.78 -8.65 -2.83
N LEU A 288 -3.82 -7.83 -3.25
CA LEU A 288 -2.85 -8.20 -4.29
C LEU A 288 -1.54 -8.70 -3.70
N THR A 289 -1.04 -8.07 -2.64
CA THR A 289 0.23 -8.42 -2.02
C THR A 289 0.26 -7.96 -0.56
N ASN A 290 0.88 -8.75 0.31
CA ASN A 290 1.18 -8.38 1.69
C ASN A 290 2.61 -7.85 1.81
N LEU A 291 2.81 -6.79 2.58
CA LEU A 291 4.12 -6.23 2.92
C LEU A 291 4.41 -6.49 4.39
N GLN A 292 5.26 -7.48 4.63
CA GLN A 292 5.58 -7.91 5.97
C GLN A 292 6.30 -6.80 6.76
N ASN A 293 5.78 -6.47 7.94
CA ASN A 293 6.36 -5.52 8.86
C ASN A 293 6.45 -6.10 10.27
N SER A 294 7.68 -6.22 10.80
CA SER A 294 7.90 -6.72 12.17
C SER A 294 7.91 -5.62 13.23
N SER A 295 7.54 -4.39 12.86
CA SER A 295 7.49 -3.24 13.77
C SER A 295 6.17 -3.15 14.53
N PRO A 296 6.19 -2.63 15.77
CA PRO A 296 7.35 -2.55 16.65
C PRO A 296 7.66 -3.94 17.20
N VAL A 297 8.94 -4.27 17.37
CA VAL A 297 9.33 -5.45 18.15
C VAL A 297 9.29 -5.05 19.62
N VAL A 298 8.32 -5.59 20.35
CA VAL A 298 8.12 -5.31 21.78
C VAL A 298 9.00 -6.19 22.64
N ASP A 299 9.16 -7.45 22.25
CA ASP A 299 10.03 -8.42 22.92
C ASP A 299 10.53 -9.48 21.92
N PHE A 300 11.59 -10.21 22.25
CA PHE A 300 12.09 -11.32 21.44
C PHE A 300 12.78 -12.40 22.27
N CYS A 301 12.80 -13.63 21.75
CA CYS A 301 13.60 -14.71 22.29
C CYS A 301 14.34 -15.48 21.19
N VAL A 302 15.50 -16.04 21.54
CA VAL A 302 16.26 -16.94 20.67
C VAL A 302 15.98 -18.36 21.11
N ARG A 303 15.66 -19.25 20.17
CA ARG A 303 15.45 -20.68 20.46
C ARG A 303 16.00 -21.53 19.33
N GLU A 304 16.73 -22.58 19.70
CA GLU A 304 17.10 -23.62 18.74
C GLU A 304 15.82 -24.38 18.31
N PRO A 305 15.52 -24.48 17.01
CA PRO A 305 14.40 -25.25 16.51
C PRO A 305 14.60 -26.75 16.83
N LEU A 306 13.56 -27.56 16.63
CA LEU A 306 13.63 -29.02 16.81
C LEU A 306 14.73 -29.71 15.97
N LEU A 307 15.28 -29.02 14.96
CA LEU A 307 16.37 -29.49 14.11
C LEU A 307 17.68 -28.80 14.52
N PRO A 308 18.73 -29.56 14.90
CA PRO A 308 19.96 -28.99 15.45
C PRO A 308 20.73 -28.12 14.44
N GLY A 309 21.30 -27.01 14.92
CA GLY A 309 22.32 -26.24 14.20
C GLY A 309 21.87 -24.96 13.47
N ARG A 310 20.67 -24.43 13.75
CA ARG A 310 20.23 -23.12 13.22
C ARG A 310 19.37 -22.36 14.23
N ASP A 311 19.91 -21.34 14.89
CA ASP A 311 19.14 -20.52 15.82
C ASP A 311 18.01 -19.75 15.10
N SER A 312 16.80 -19.79 15.67
CA SER A 312 15.65 -18.96 15.24
C SER A 312 15.38 -17.87 16.28
N LEU A 313 15.02 -16.68 15.80
CA LEU A 313 14.49 -15.57 16.60
C LEU A 313 12.97 -15.58 16.56
N PHE A 314 12.33 -15.51 17.71
CA PHE A 314 10.88 -15.34 17.84
C PHE A 314 10.61 -13.94 18.39
N LEU A 315 9.80 -13.16 17.67
CA LEU A 315 9.53 -11.75 17.96
C LEU A 315 8.06 -11.58 18.37
N CYS A 316 7.80 -10.84 19.43
CA CYS A 316 6.50 -10.24 19.74
C CYS A 316 6.42 -8.91 19.00
N SER A 317 5.67 -8.85 17.91
CA SER A 317 5.61 -7.70 17.00
C SER A 317 4.21 -7.08 16.98
N GLY A 318 4.14 -5.80 16.66
CA GLY A 318 2.86 -5.11 16.43
C GLY A 318 2.18 -4.58 17.69
N MET A 319 1.02 -3.96 17.52
CA MET A 319 0.24 -3.35 18.61
C MET A 319 -1.27 -3.38 18.29
N LYS A 320 -2.14 -3.36 19.30
CA LYS A 320 -3.60 -3.44 19.16
C LYS A 320 -4.02 -4.71 18.37
N SER A 321 -4.93 -4.58 17.40
CA SER A 321 -5.38 -5.65 16.50
C SER A 321 -4.27 -6.26 15.64
N GLU A 322 -3.13 -5.59 15.53
CA GLU A 322 -1.99 -5.97 14.67
C GLU A 322 -0.91 -6.79 15.40
N GLY A 323 -1.16 -7.17 16.66
CA GLY A 323 -0.24 -8.00 17.43
C GLY A 323 0.01 -9.36 16.78
N SER A 324 1.28 -9.70 16.56
CA SER A 324 1.69 -10.96 15.91
C SER A 324 2.98 -11.53 16.50
N LEU A 325 3.09 -12.86 16.50
CA LEU A 325 4.36 -13.56 16.77
C LEU A 325 5.04 -13.89 15.44
N ARG A 326 6.33 -13.57 15.32
CA ARG A 326 7.09 -13.73 14.06
C ARG A 326 8.36 -14.54 14.29
N GLU A 327 8.59 -15.55 13.46
CA GLU A 327 9.86 -16.27 13.44
C GLU A 327 10.78 -15.67 12.36
N VAL A 328 11.99 -15.30 12.76
CA VAL A 328 13.09 -14.92 11.87
C VAL A 328 14.17 -15.98 12.00
N ARG A 329 14.44 -16.69 10.90
CA ARG A 329 15.46 -17.74 10.85
C ARG A 329 16.35 -17.55 9.64
N SER A 330 17.60 -18.01 9.74
CA SER A 330 18.53 -18.01 8.62
C SER A 330 18.26 -19.20 7.69
N GLY A 331 18.01 -18.91 6.41
CA GLY A 331 17.86 -19.92 5.36
C GLY A 331 16.42 -20.14 4.85
N ILE A 332 16.29 -21.00 3.84
CA ILE A 332 15.03 -21.32 3.17
C ILE A 332 14.23 -22.32 4.02
N SER A 333 12.92 -22.09 4.16
CA SER A 333 12.02 -23.08 4.77
C SER A 333 11.68 -24.14 3.75
N VAL A 334 11.65 -25.40 4.18
CA VAL A 334 10.92 -26.44 3.46
C VAL A 334 9.74 -26.82 4.34
N VAL A 335 8.53 -26.54 3.86
CA VAL A 335 7.31 -27.02 4.51
C VAL A 335 7.15 -28.48 4.09
N SER A 336 7.19 -29.40 5.06
CA SER A 336 6.97 -30.82 4.81
C SER A 336 5.48 -31.08 4.66
N SER A 337 4.99 -31.27 3.43
CA SER A 337 3.58 -31.61 3.17
C SER A 337 3.17 -32.98 3.70
N GLY A 338 4.13 -33.87 3.96
CA GLY A 338 3.89 -35.18 4.55
C GLY A 338 5.19 -35.91 4.89
N SER A 339 5.12 -36.87 5.81
CA SER A 339 6.22 -37.79 6.09
C SER A 339 5.71 -39.21 5.96
N SER A 340 6.34 -40.00 5.10
CA SER A 340 6.07 -41.44 4.98
C SER A 340 6.58 -42.24 6.20
N GLY A 341 7.16 -41.56 7.20
CA GLY A 341 7.81 -42.17 8.35
C GLY A 341 9.23 -42.65 8.04
N SER A 342 10.08 -42.74 9.07
CA SER A 342 11.53 -43.00 8.95
C SER A 342 11.91 -44.34 8.30
N LYS A 343 10.98 -45.28 8.05
CA LYS A 343 11.32 -46.65 7.65
C LYS A 343 11.23 -46.94 6.15
N LEU A 344 10.29 -46.32 5.41
CA LEU A 344 10.03 -46.73 4.02
C LEU A 344 11.19 -46.41 3.07
N PHE A 345 11.85 -45.26 3.29
CA PHE A 345 12.95 -44.77 2.46
C PHE A 345 14.29 -44.70 3.21
N ALA A 346 14.42 -45.45 4.31
CA ALA A 346 15.66 -45.52 5.06
C ALA A 346 16.80 -46.08 4.17
N GLY A 347 17.89 -45.32 4.05
CA GLY A 347 19.02 -45.72 3.21
C GLY A 347 18.82 -45.53 1.71
N ALA A 348 17.82 -44.74 1.30
CA ALA A 348 17.70 -44.30 -0.09
C ALA A 348 18.93 -43.49 -0.52
N THR A 349 19.46 -43.77 -1.70
CA THR A 349 20.68 -43.16 -2.27
C THR A 349 20.38 -42.19 -3.41
N GLY A 350 19.16 -42.19 -3.93
CA GLY A 350 18.74 -41.33 -5.03
C GLY A 350 17.23 -41.33 -5.22
N LEU A 351 16.71 -40.25 -5.78
CA LEU A 351 15.29 -40.01 -5.99
C LEU A 351 15.07 -39.31 -7.33
N TRP A 352 14.15 -39.81 -8.14
CA TRP A 352 13.72 -39.19 -9.40
C TRP A 352 12.21 -39.21 -9.49
N SER A 353 11.61 -38.06 -9.79
CA SER A 353 10.20 -37.95 -10.11
C SER A 353 10.03 -37.93 -11.63
N ILE A 354 9.02 -38.65 -12.13
CA ILE A 354 8.84 -38.90 -13.56
C ILE A 354 7.35 -38.74 -13.92
N LYS A 355 7.09 -38.04 -15.03
CA LYS A 355 5.78 -38.01 -15.69
C LYS A 355 5.59 -39.26 -16.54
N LYS A 356 4.38 -39.81 -16.59
CA LYS A 356 4.08 -40.94 -17.51
C LYS A 356 4.02 -40.46 -18.96
N ARG A 357 3.38 -39.31 -19.19
CA ARG A 357 3.23 -38.67 -20.50
C ARG A 357 3.75 -37.23 -20.45
N HIS A 358 4.19 -36.71 -21.60
CA HIS A 358 4.62 -35.31 -21.73
C HIS A 358 3.50 -34.32 -21.36
N GLU A 359 2.27 -34.64 -21.73
CA GLU A 359 1.09 -33.78 -21.51
C GLU A 359 0.56 -33.85 -20.07
N ASP A 360 1.03 -34.77 -19.23
CA ASP A 360 0.57 -34.85 -17.84
C ASP A 360 0.98 -33.57 -17.08
N ALA A 361 0.03 -32.97 -16.35
CA ALA A 361 0.29 -31.77 -15.57
C ALA A 361 1.35 -32.02 -14.48
N PHE A 362 1.30 -33.19 -13.84
CA PHE A 362 2.12 -33.55 -12.68
C PHE A 362 2.92 -34.84 -12.90
N GLU A 363 4.00 -34.99 -12.13
CA GLU A 363 4.75 -36.23 -12.02
C GLU A 363 3.99 -37.22 -11.12
N SER A 364 3.82 -38.46 -11.58
CA SER A 364 3.02 -39.48 -10.88
C SER A 364 3.83 -40.70 -10.46
N VAL A 365 5.14 -40.70 -10.75
CA VAL A 365 6.03 -41.84 -10.50
C VAL A 365 7.27 -41.34 -9.79
N LEU A 366 7.59 -41.99 -8.67
CA LEU A 366 8.76 -41.70 -7.87
C LEU A 366 9.68 -42.94 -7.87
N VAL A 367 10.84 -42.82 -8.47
CA VAL A 367 11.88 -43.85 -8.49
C VAL A 367 12.82 -43.61 -7.33
N VAL A 368 12.93 -44.57 -6.42
CA VAL A 368 13.77 -44.51 -5.23
C VAL A 368 14.88 -45.55 -5.36
N SER A 369 16.14 -45.11 -5.43
CA SER A 369 17.27 -46.04 -5.42
C SER A 369 17.71 -46.36 -4.00
N PHE A 370 18.13 -47.60 -3.79
CA PHE A 370 18.86 -48.09 -2.64
C PHE A 370 20.20 -48.69 -3.12
N ILE A 371 21.04 -49.13 -2.19
CA ILE A 371 22.40 -49.63 -2.50
C ILE A 371 22.38 -50.85 -3.45
N GLN A 372 21.34 -51.70 -3.34
CA GLN A 372 21.21 -52.96 -4.09
C GLN A 372 19.83 -53.15 -4.73
N SER A 373 18.98 -52.12 -4.74
CA SER A 373 17.64 -52.23 -5.29
C SER A 373 17.09 -50.88 -5.70
N THR A 374 15.99 -50.90 -6.44
CA THR A 374 15.20 -49.73 -6.80
C THR A 374 13.74 -50.03 -6.49
N LYS A 375 13.03 -49.05 -5.91
CA LYS A 375 11.59 -49.08 -5.73
C LYS A 375 10.93 -48.06 -6.61
N LEU A 376 9.79 -48.42 -7.20
CA LEU A 376 8.92 -47.51 -7.92
C LEU A 376 7.70 -47.24 -7.05
N MET A 377 7.40 -45.97 -6.82
CA MET A 377 6.20 -45.55 -6.11
C MET A 377 5.29 -44.78 -7.07
N HIS A 378 4.01 -45.11 -7.08
CA HIS A 378 2.99 -44.32 -7.74
C HIS A 378 2.44 -43.30 -6.75
N VAL A 379 2.34 -42.05 -7.18
CA VAL A 379 1.65 -40.99 -6.42
C VAL A 379 0.18 -41.04 -6.81
N LEU A 380 -0.67 -41.44 -5.85
CA LEU A 380 -2.12 -41.49 -6.01
C LEU A 380 -2.75 -40.16 -5.60
N ASP A 381 -3.98 -39.94 -6.03
CA ASP A 381 -4.79 -38.80 -5.60
C ASP A 381 -4.91 -38.78 -4.06
N GLY A 382 -4.60 -37.64 -3.43
CA GLY A 382 -4.62 -37.49 -1.96
C GLY A 382 -3.30 -37.80 -1.25
N ASP A 383 -2.16 -37.55 -1.90
CA ASP A 383 -0.80 -37.62 -1.32
C ASP A 383 -0.37 -39.00 -0.78
N SER A 384 -1.01 -40.07 -1.24
CA SER A 384 -0.64 -41.44 -0.88
C SER A 384 0.33 -42.05 -1.89
N LEU A 385 1.25 -42.88 -1.39
CA LEU A 385 2.27 -43.57 -2.19
C LEU A 385 2.01 -45.06 -2.19
N GLU A 386 1.89 -45.66 -3.38
CA GLU A 386 1.74 -47.11 -3.57
C GLU A 386 2.96 -47.68 -4.29
N GLU A 387 3.48 -48.81 -3.83
CA GLU A 387 4.63 -49.47 -4.46
C GLU A 387 4.20 -50.24 -5.71
N ILE A 388 4.89 -50.00 -6.82
CA ILE A 388 4.61 -50.64 -8.11
C ILE A 388 5.45 -51.91 -8.23
N ALA A 389 4.84 -53.05 -7.89
CA ALA A 389 5.55 -54.32 -7.74
C ALA A 389 6.05 -54.96 -9.06
N ASP A 390 5.42 -54.64 -10.19
CA ASP A 390 5.80 -55.16 -11.51
C ASP A 390 6.99 -54.39 -12.13
N GLY A 391 7.41 -53.29 -11.50
CA GLY A 391 8.59 -52.50 -11.86
C GLY A 391 8.54 -51.83 -13.22
N TRP A 392 7.43 -51.96 -13.96
CA TRP A 392 7.24 -51.43 -15.32
C TRP A 392 8.42 -51.65 -16.26
N GLY A 393 8.99 -52.85 -16.23
CA GLY A 393 10.13 -53.22 -17.07
C GLY A 393 11.49 -52.62 -16.66
N LEU A 394 11.56 -51.88 -15.55
CA LEU A 394 12.80 -51.42 -14.95
C LEU A 394 13.42 -52.51 -14.06
N SER A 395 14.74 -52.49 -13.88
CA SER A 395 15.46 -53.43 -13.01
C SER A 395 15.36 -52.99 -11.54
N LEU A 396 14.49 -53.65 -10.78
CA LEU A 396 14.29 -53.39 -9.34
C LEU A 396 15.39 -53.97 -8.44
N ASP A 397 16.14 -54.96 -8.92
CA ASP A 397 17.23 -55.64 -8.22
C ASP A 397 18.59 -54.92 -8.37
N GLN A 398 18.60 -53.77 -9.05
CA GLN A 398 19.80 -52.96 -9.28
C GLN A 398 19.62 -51.56 -8.72
N ALA A 399 20.71 -50.95 -8.27
CA ALA A 399 20.71 -49.55 -7.88
C ALA A 399 20.58 -48.65 -9.12
N THR A 400 19.66 -47.68 -9.05
CA THR A 400 19.47 -46.67 -10.10
C THR A 400 20.49 -45.55 -9.92
N VAL A 401 21.20 -45.22 -10.99
CA VAL A 401 22.09 -44.05 -11.10
C VAL A 401 21.32 -42.85 -11.65
N HIS A 402 20.42 -43.09 -12.60
CA HIS A 402 19.54 -42.08 -13.16
C HIS A 402 18.27 -42.73 -13.71
N ALA A 403 17.13 -42.06 -13.62
CA ALA A 403 15.90 -42.49 -14.27
C ALA A 403 15.14 -41.28 -14.82
N GLY A 404 14.39 -41.50 -15.89
CA GLY A 404 13.60 -40.45 -16.51
C GLY A 404 12.65 -40.98 -17.57
N ARG A 405 11.93 -40.06 -18.21
CA ARG A 405 11.08 -40.34 -19.36
C ARG A 405 11.86 -40.09 -20.65
N LEU A 406 11.80 -41.04 -21.59
CA LEU A 406 12.39 -40.91 -22.91
C LEU A 406 11.38 -40.39 -23.94
N ALA A 407 10.19 -40.97 -23.95
CA ALA A 407 9.05 -40.59 -24.79
C ALA A 407 7.75 -40.89 -24.01
N ASP A 408 6.60 -40.57 -24.60
CA ASP A 408 5.33 -40.94 -23.96
C ASP A 408 5.25 -42.45 -23.79
N ASN A 409 4.85 -42.87 -22.58
CA ASN A 409 4.82 -44.27 -22.17
C ASN A 409 6.19 -44.98 -22.25
N HIS A 410 7.30 -44.25 -22.34
CA HIS A 410 8.64 -44.84 -22.36
C HIS A 410 9.51 -44.27 -21.24
N LEU A 411 9.87 -45.13 -20.31
CA LEU A 411 10.78 -44.83 -19.22
C LEU A 411 12.17 -45.36 -19.53
N PHE A 412 13.19 -44.74 -18.96
CA PHE A 412 14.53 -45.29 -18.97
C PHE A 412 15.13 -45.28 -17.57
N GLN A 413 15.99 -46.26 -17.31
CA GLN A 413 16.75 -46.40 -16.09
C GLN A 413 18.21 -46.69 -16.46
N VAL A 414 19.11 -45.87 -15.94
CA VAL A 414 20.54 -46.15 -15.93
C VAL A 414 20.85 -46.84 -14.61
N ASN A 415 21.28 -48.10 -14.67
CA ASN A 415 21.73 -48.86 -13.52
C ASN A 415 23.22 -49.21 -13.66
N ARG A 416 23.78 -49.95 -12.70
CA ARG A 416 25.21 -50.29 -12.71
C ARG A 416 25.62 -51.25 -13.83
N LEU A 417 24.67 -51.98 -14.40
CA LEU A 417 24.90 -52.98 -15.45
C LEU A 417 24.67 -52.41 -16.85
N GLY A 418 23.89 -51.34 -17.00
CA GLY A 418 23.63 -50.69 -18.28
C GLY A 418 22.43 -49.75 -18.27
N VAL A 419 21.89 -49.49 -19.46
CA VAL A 419 20.70 -48.68 -19.67
C VAL A 419 19.54 -49.58 -20.06
N VAL A 420 18.44 -49.47 -19.32
CA VAL A 420 17.18 -50.15 -19.59
C VAL A 420 16.19 -49.12 -20.12
N ILE A 421 15.51 -49.42 -21.21
CA ILE A 421 14.40 -48.64 -21.74
C ILE A 421 13.18 -49.53 -21.66
N ALA A 422 12.14 -49.07 -20.99
CA ALA A 422 10.90 -49.80 -20.80
C ALA A 422 9.74 -49.04 -21.44
N SER A 423 8.88 -49.78 -22.15
CA SER A 423 7.61 -49.27 -22.63
C SER A 423 6.51 -49.68 -21.66
N LEU A 424 5.67 -48.71 -21.28
CA LEU A 424 4.51 -48.88 -20.39
C LEU A 424 3.30 -49.48 -21.14
N ASP A 425 3.39 -49.65 -22.47
CA ASP A 425 2.29 -50.07 -23.34
C ASP A 425 2.10 -51.60 -23.46
N THR A 426 2.72 -52.41 -22.59
CA THR A 426 2.43 -53.85 -22.51
C THR A 426 1.52 -54.16 -21.31
N GLY A 427 0.24 -53.88 -21.52
CA GLY A 427 -0.91 -54.50 -20.85
C GLY A 427 -1.93 -54.90 -21.90
#